data_AF-A0A9D7XEV1-F1
#
_entry.id   AF-A0A9D7XEV1-F1
#
_cell.length_a   1.000
_cell.length_b   1.000
_cell.length_c   1.000
_cell.angle_alpha   90.00
_cell.angle_beta   90.00
_cell.angle_gamma   90.00
#
_symmetry.space_group_name_H-M   'P 1'
#
loop_
_entity.id
_entity.type
_entity.pdbx_description
1 polymer ?
#
loop_
_entity_poly.entity_id
_entity_poly.type
_entity_poly.pdbx_seq_one_letter_code
_entity_poly.pdbx_strand_id
1 'polypeptide(L)'
;MTQVVAFLEALGRQGDLTDDAYVAAVAALDVAPLVREALLRRDAARLPQLLGAVEPVCFILAPAEDAPAQDDKPSEPEPDEKPQARRFAASR
;
A
#
# COMPACT_ATOMS: atom_id res chain seq x y z
N MET A 1 -12.56 -6.82 5.04
CA MET A 1 -11.58 -7.87 5.42
C MET A 1 -12.21 -9.24 5.17
N THR A 2 -11.48 -10.19 4.59
CA THR A 2 -12.00 -11.55 4.33
C THR A 2 -11.98 -12.37 5.63
N GLN A 3 -12.98 -13.24 5.87
CA GLN A 3 -13.07 -14.06 7.10
C GLN A 3 -11.77 -14.84 7.39
N VAL A 4 -11.09 -15.29 6.34
CA VAL A 4 -9.84 -16.06 6.43
C VAL A 4 -8.71 -15.23 7.05
N VAL A 5 -8.54 -13.98 6.63
CA VAL A 5 -7.48 -13.11 7.17
C VAL A 5 -7.75 -12.82 8.64
N ALA A 6 -9.00 -12.51 9.01
CA ALA A 6 -9.37 -12.30 10.41
C ALA A 6 -9.15 -13.55 11.28
N PHE A 7 -9.43 -14.74 10.74
CA PHE A 7 -9.15 -16.01 11.41
C PHE A 7 -7.64 -16.22 11.63
N LEU A 8 -6.82 -16.01 10.60
CA LEU A 8 -5.36 -16.15 10.71
C LEU A 8 -4.73 -15.12 11.66
N GLU A 9 -5.23 -13.88 11.66
CA GLU A 9 -4.83 -12.85 12.61
C GLU A 9 -5.22 -13.18 14.06
N ALA A 10 -6.41 -13.75 14.27
CA ALA A 10 -6.82 -14.21 15.60
C ALA A 10 -5.92 -15.34 16.09
N LEU A 11 -5.65 -16.33 15.22
CA LEU A 11 -4.74 -17.44 15.52
C LEU A 11 -3.33 -16.95 15.89
N GLY A 12 -2.77 -16.03 15.09
CA GLY A 12 -1.45 -15.46 15.36
C GLY A 12 -1.36 -14.65 16.65
N ARG A 13 -2.47 -14.06 17.12
CA ARG A 13 -2.53 -13.30 18.39
C ARG A 13 -2.78 -14.15 19.62
N GLN A 14 -3.65 -15.17 19.49
CA GLN A 14 -4.10 -15.99 20.62
C GLN A 14 -3.17 -17.19 20.90
N GLY A 15 -2.31 -17.54 19.94
CA GLY A 15 -1.37 -18.66 20.05
C GLY A 15 -1.92 -19.94 19.43
N ASP A 16 -1.20 -21.03 19.61
CA ASP A 16 -1.49 -22.29 18.95
C ASP A 16 -2.80 -22.93 19.44
N LEU A 17 -3.63 -23.36 18.50
CA LEU A 17 -4.74 -24.27 18.75
C LEU A 17 -4.25 -25.72 18.73
N THR A 18 -4.92 -26.59 19.49
CA THR A 18 -4.79 -28.04 19.26
C THR A 18 -5.28 -28.38 17.85
N ASP A 19 -4.80 -29.47 17.27
CA ASP A 19 -5.19 -29.85 15.91
C ASP A 19 -6.71 -30.01 15.77
N ASP A 20 -7.37 -30.63 16.74
CA ASP A 20 -8.83 -30.79 16.73
C ASP A 20 -9.56 -29.44 16.80
N ALA A 21 -9.08 -28.52 17.63
CA ALA A 21 -9.65 -27.18 17.75
C ALA A 21 -9.43 -26.37 16.46
N TYR A 22 -8.27 -26.53 15.82
CA TYR A 22 -7.97 -25.91 14.53
C TYR A 22 -8.92 -26.43 13.43
N VAL A 23 -9.07 -27.74 13.31
CA VAL A 23 -9.95 -28.35 12.31
C VAL A 23 -11.40 -27.92 12.51
N ALA A 24 -11.89 -27.89 13.76
CA ALA A 24 -13.23 -27.42 14.08
C ALA A 24 -13.43 -25.94 13.71
N ALA A 25 -12.45 -25.09 14.04
CA ALA A 25 -12.50 -23.68 13.70
C ALA A 25 -12.50 -23.44 12.17
N VAL A 26 -11.67 -24.18 11.42
CA VAL A 26 -11.64 -24.12 9.95
C VAL A 26 -12.95 -24.64 9.34
N ALA A 27 -13.59 -25.66 9.93
CA ALA A 27 -14.88 -26.17 9.48
C ALA A 27 -16.01 -25.15 9.67
N ALA A 28 -15.93 -24.30 10.69
CA ALA A 28 -16.93 -23.27 10.97
C ALA A 28 -16.85 -22.04 10.04
N LEU A 29 -15.75 -21.87 9.29
CA LEU A 29 -15.59 -20.76 8.36
C LEU A 29 -16.54 -20.90 7.16
N ASP A 30 -17.10 -19.77 6.71
CA ASP A 30 -17.89 -19.72 5.46
C ASP A 30 -16.99 -19.26 4.31
N VAL A 31 -16.26 -20.23 3.75
CA VAL A 31 -15.22 -20.01 2.73
C VAL A 31 -15.32 -21.05 1.62
N ALA A 32 -14.80 -20.70 0.44
CA ALA A 32 -14.76 -21.59 -0.70
C ALA A 32 -14.05 -22.93 -0.36
N PRO A 33 -14.49 -24.07 -0.93
CA PRO A 33 -13.93 -25.38 -0.63
C PRO A 33 -12.40 -25.46 -0.78
N LEU A 34 -11.85 -24.82 -1.83
CA LEU A 34 -10.40 -24.80 -2.09
C LEU A 34 -9.62 -24.07 -1.00
N VAL A 35 -10.19 -23.00 -0.44
CA VAL A 35 -9.56 -22.24 0.67
C VAL A 35 -9.61 -23.06 1.95
N ARG A 36 -10.74 -23.72 2.23
CA ARG A 36 -10.87 -24.61 3.38
C ARG A 36 -9.86 -25.76 3.33
N GLU A 37 -9.71 -26.40 2.17
CA GLU A 37 -8.73 -27.46 1.98
C GLU A 37 -7.30 -26.95 2.23
N ALA A 38 -6.95 -25.77 1.67
CA ALA A 38 -5.63 -25.18 1.88
C ALA A 38 -5.36 -24.84 3.36
N LEU A 39 -6.38 -24.38 4.11
CA LEU A 39 -6.29 -24.19 5.57
C LEU A 39 -6.08 -25.52 6.29
N LEU A 40 -6.90 -26.55 6.02
CA LEU A 40 -6.77 -27.86 6.67
C LEU A 40 -5.42 -28.52 6.42
N ARG A 41 -4.82 -28.31 5.25
CA ARG A 41 -3.49 -28.83 4.90
C ARG A 41 -2.35 -27.94 5.37
N ARG A 42 -2.65 -26.80 6.01
CA ARG A 42 -1.70 -25.75 6.40
C ARG A 42 -0.78 -25.34 5.23
N ASP A 43 -1.36 -25.25 4.02
CA ASP A 43 -0.62 -25.00 2.79
C ASP A 43 -0.27 -23.51 2.66
N ALA A 44 0.88 -23.14 3.24
CA ALA A 44 1.39 -21.77 3.26
C ALA A 44 1.74 -21.22 1.87
N ALA A 45 1.96 -22.08 0.87
CA ALA A 45 2.25 -21.65 -0.50
C ALA A 45 0.97 -21.35 -1.28
N ARG A 46 -0.08 -22.15 -1.08
CA ARG A 46 -1.33 -22.05 -1.83
C ARG A 46 -2.33 -21.06 -1.24
N LEU A 47 -2.35 -20.89 0.09
CA LEU A 47 -3.25 -19.94 0.76
C LEU A 47 -3.11 -18.51 0.22
N PRO A 48 -1.90 -17.93 0.07
CA PRO A 48 -1.74 -16.59 -0.49
C PRO A 48 -2.33 -16.46 -1.91
N GLN A 49 -2.10 -17.46 -2.76
CA GLN A 49 -2.60 -17.47 -4.15
C GLN A 49 -4.14 -17.47 -4.19
N LEU A 50 -4.78 -18.27 -3.35
CA LEU A 50 -6.24 -18.35 -3.25
C LEU A 50 -6.87 -17.08 -2.65
N LEU A 51 -6.13 -16.36 -1.81
CA LEU A 51 -6.56 -15.10 -1.19
C LEU A 51 -6.29 -13.88 -2.07
N GLY A 52 -5.74 -14.08 -3.28
CA GLY A 52 -5.41 -13.00 -4.20
C GLY A 52 -4.20 -12.17 -3.75
N ALA A 53 -3.29 -12.76 -2.98
CA ALA A 53 -2.02 -12.11 -2.66
C ALA A 53 -1.25 -11.84 -3.96
N VAL A 54 -0.91 -10.59 -4.18
CA VAL A 54 -0.01 -10.16 -5.26
C VAL A 54 1.44 -10.39 -4.83
N GLU A 55 2.32 -10.59 -5.81
CA GLU A 55 3.76 -10.75 -5.60
C GLU A 55 4.32 -9.68 -4.64
N PRO A 56 5.28 -10.04 -3.76
CA PRO A 56 5.87 -9.08 -2.85
C PRO A 56 6.54 -7.95 -3.64
N VAL A 57 6.04 -6.72 -3.47
CA VAL A 57 6.66 -5.52 -4.04
C VAL A 57 7.78 -5.08 -3.10
N CYS A 58 9.02 -5.14 -3.58
CA CYS A 58 10.17 -4.60 -2.85
C CYS A 58 10.26 -3.09 -3.14
N PHE A 59 10.01 -2.26 -2.13
CA PHE A 59 10.24 -0.82 -2.21
C PHE A 59 11.67 -0.52 -1.78
N ILE A 60 12.47 0.03 -2.69
CA ILE A 60 13.80 0.56 -2.38
C ILE A 60 13.62 2.01 -1.95
N LEU A 61 13.86 2.30 -0.67
CA LEU A 61 13.99 3.67 -0.18
C LEU A 61 15.41 4.15 -0.48
N ALA A 62 15.57 4.88 -1.58
CA ALA A 62 16.81 5.60 -1.84
C ALA A 62 16.84 6.88 -0.98
N PRO A 63 17.95 7.17 -0.28
CA PRO A 63 18.13 8.49 0.32
C PRO A 63 18.09 9.55 -0.79
N ALA A 64 17.51 10.71 -0.51
CA ALA A 64 17.65 11.85 -1.39
C ALA A 64 19.16 12.15 -1.52
N GLU A 65 19.71 12.04 -2.72
CA GLU A 65 21.02 12.62 -2.97
C GLU A 65 20.88 14.12 -2.69
N ASP A 66 21.75 14.65 -1.81
CA ASP A 66 21.92 16.08 -1.63
C ASP A 66 22.22 16.67 -3.01
N ALA A 67 21.19 17.16 -3.69
CA ALA A 67 21.37 18.00 -4.85
C ALA A 67 22.24 19.16 -4.36
N PRO A 68 23.41 19.44 -4.97
CA PRO A 68 24.19 20.59 -4.56
C PRO A 68 23.29 21.81 -4.63
N ALA A 69 23.24 22.57 -3.53
CA ALA A 69 22.52 23.82 -3.47
C ALA A 69 22.88 24.65 -4.70
N GLN A 70 21.88 24.95 -5.53
CA GLN A 70 22.05 25.87 -6.63
C GLN A 70 22.43 27.21 -6.00
N ASP A 71 23.69 27.60 -6.17
CA ASP A 71 24.28 28.81 -5.62
C ASP A 71 23.44 29.99 -6.11
N ASP A 72 22.55 30.50 -5.25
CA ASP A 72 21.72 31.68 -5.48
C ASP A 72 22.67 32.88 -5.53
N LYS A 73 23.28 33.10 -6.71
CA LYS A 73 24.00 34.33 -6.98
C LYS A 73 22.99 35.48 -6.79
N PRO A 74 23.32 36.51 -6.00
CA PRO A 74 22.47 37.69 -5.90
C PRO A 74 22.27 38.27 -7.28
N SER A 75 21.03 38.27 -7.79
CA SER A 75 20.70 39.07 -8.97
C SER A 75 20.87 40.53 -8.56
N GLU A 76 21.76 41.24 -9.27
CA GLU A 76 21.95 42.68 -9.14
C GLU A 76 20.61 43.41 -9.38
N PRO A 77 20.33 44.53 -8.69
CA PRO A 77 19.07 45.25 -8.85
C PRO A 77 19.09 46.05 -10.15
N GLU A 78 18.28 45.64 -11.13
CA GLU A 78 17.98 46.50 -12.28
C GLU A 78 16.86 47.50 -11.94
N PRO A 79 16.92 48.73 -12.51
CA PRO A 79 16.16 49.87 -12.03
C PRO A 79 14.71 49.90 -12.53
N ASP A 80 13.88 50.56 -11.74
CA ASP A 80 12.45 50.85 -11.97
C ASP A 80 12.22 51.65 -13.28
N GLU A 81 11.59 51.03 -14.27
CA GLU A 81 10.89 51.73 -15.36
C GLU A 81 9.49 51.14 -15.58
N LYS A 82 8.48 51.74 -14.95
CA LYS A 82 7.13 51.86 -15.54
C LYS A 82 7.22 52.86 -16.71
N PRO A 83 6.48 52.74 -17.85
CA PRO A 83 5.00 52.73 -17.80
C PRO A 83 4.23 52.15 -19.02
N GLN A 84 2.89 52.16 -18.87
CA GLN A 84 1.81 52.29 -19.87
C GLN A 84 0.99 51.07 -20.30
N ALA A 85 -0.13 50.93 -19.59
CA ALA A 85 -1.50 50.77 -20.09
C ALA A 85 -1.71 50.44 -21.58
N ARG A 86 -2.27 49.26 -21.85
CA ARG A 86 -3.24 49.10 -22.94
C ARG A 86 -4.51 48.43 -22.43
N ARG A 87 -5.54 49.27 -22.30
CA ARG A 87 -6.95 48.90 -22.16
C ARG A 87 -7.32 47.95 -23.30
N PHE A 88 -7.77 46.75 -22.98
CA PHE A 88 -8.61 46.00 -23.91
C PHE A 88 -10.06 46.40 -23.64
N ALA A 89 -10.55 47.30 -24.49
CA ALA A 89 -11.97 47.48 -24.73
C ALA A 89 -12.24 46.99 -26.16
N ALA A 90 -13.11 46.00 -26.31
CA ALA A 90 -13.87 45.78 -27.53
C ALA A 90 -15.06 44.86 -27.24
N SER A 91 -16.23 45.47 -27.08
CA SER A 91 -17.53 44.84 -27.27
C SER A 91 -17.70 44.38 -28.72
N ARG A 92 -18.47 43.31 -28.92
CA ARG A 92 -19.65 43.29 -29.79
C ARG A 92 -20.56 42.12 -29.42
#